data_AF-A0A2D6YIG4-F1
#
_entry.id   AF-A0A2D6YIG4-F1
#
_cell.length_a   1.000
_cell.length_b   1.000
_cell.length_c   1.000
_cell.angle_alpha   90.00
_cell.angle_beta   90.00
_cell.angle_gamma   90.00
#
_symmetry.space_group_name_H-M   'P 1'
#
loop_
_entity.id
_entity.type
_entity.pdbx_description
1 polymer ?
#
loop_
_entity_poly.entity_id
_entity_poly.type
_entity_poly.pdbx_seq_one_letter_code
_entity_poly.pdbx_strand_id
1 'polypeptide(L)'
;MRFLVSFVWRINLSLLIKQMINAWRDITRLSFTGEKKELQSELRKLYHYDGSDTCANNGLCEIKCPVNIDTGKMIKQLRFEKHFSLENTITYWFERNFELASKLARPGAALNLSSKLLGSDALVGLSRMIRKASGNQIP
;
A
#
# COMPACT_ATOMS: atom_id res chain seq x y z
N MET A 1 11.18 29.93 -11.72
CA MET A 1 11.15 28.74 -12.61
C MET A 1 10.69 27.43 -11.94
N ARG A 2 10.92 27.22 -10.63
CA ARG A 2 10.51 26.00 -9.89
C ARG A 2 8.98 25.78 -9.79
N PHE A 3 8.19 26.86 -9.88
CA PHE A 3 6.72 26.81 -9.85
C PHE A 3 6.05 26.48 -11.20
N LEU A 4 6.70 26.80 -12.33
CA LEU A 4 6.09 26.59 -13.66
C LEU A 4 6.10 25.12 -14.09
N VAL A 5 7.11 24.35 -13.68
CA VAL A 5 7.18 22.90 -13.97
C VAL A 5 6.19 22.12 -13.10
N SER A 6 5.91 22.57 -11.88
CA SER A 6 4.93 21.90 -11.00
C SER A 6 3.48 22.06 -11.49
N PHE A 7 3.15 23.20 -12.13
CA PHE A 7 1.78 23.51 -12.52
C PHE A 7 1.31 22.82 -13.82
N VAL A 8 2.22 22.56 -14.76
CA VAL A 8 1.87 21.92 -16.06
C VAL A 8 1.70 20.40 -15.94
N TRP A 9 2.18 19.79 -14.85
CA TRP A 9 2.20 18.34 -14.68
C TRP A 9 0.98 17.74 -13.98
N ARG A 10 0.09 18.55 -13.40
CA ARG A 10 -0.93 18.07 -12.47
C ARG A 10 -2.33 18.45 -12.94
N ILE A 11 -3.10 17.48 -13.44
CA ILE A 11 -4.55 17.66 -13.65
C ILE A 11 -5.23 17.12 -12.39
N ASN A 12 -5.73 18.03 -11.54
CA ASN A 12 -6.55 17.73 -10.36
C ASN A 12 -6.04 16.53 -9.52
N LEU A 13 -5.00 16.78 -8.72
CA LEU A 13 -4.43 15.88 -7.70
C LEU A 13 -3.61 14.67 -8.19
N SER A 14 -3.54 14.37 -9.49
CA SER A 14 -2.81 13.18 -9.99
C SER A 14 -2.02 13.43 -11.29
N LEU A 15 -1.04 12.58 -11.57
CA LEU A 15 -0.32 12.51 -12.85
C LEU A 15 -1.12 11.76 -13.91
N LEU A 16 -1.00 12.19 -15.17
CA LEU A 16 -1.45 11.40 -16.31
C LEU A 16 -0.58 10.13 -16.46
N ILE A 17 -1.15 9.06 -17.00
CA ILE A 17 -0.44 7.78 -17.20
C ILE A 17 0.90 7.94 -17.94
N LYS A 18 0.95 8.73 -19.01
CA LYS A 18 2.20 8.99 -19.77
C LYS A 18 3.24 9.75 -18.92
N GLN A 19 2.79 10.69 -18.09
CA GLN A 19 3.64 11.43 -17.16
C GLN A 19 4.19 10.51 -16.07
N MET A 20 3.39 9.57 -15.56
CA MET A 20 3.84 8.56 -14.59
C MET A 20 4.97 7.70 -15.15
N ILE A 21 4.84 7.24 -16.40
CA ILE A 21 5.88 6.41 -17.06
C ILE A 21 7.17 7.22 -17.23
N ASN A 22 7.07 8.45 -17.73
CA ASN A 22 8.24 9.31 -17.95
C ASN A 22 8.94 9.67 -16.64
N ALA A 23 8.18 10.10 -15.62
CA ALA A 23 8.73 10.41 -14.31
C ALA A 23 9.44 9.20 -13.68
N TRP A 24 8.84 8.01 -13.80
CA TRP A 24 9.48 6.80 -13.29
C TRP A 24 10.76 6.44 -14.06
N ARG A 25 10.75 6.56 -15.39
CA ARG A 25 11.95 6.37 -16.23
C ARG A 25 13.08 7.34 -15.84
N ASP A 26 12.75 8.60 -15.58
CA ASP A 26 13.73 9.59 -15.15
C ASP A 26 14.31 9.26 -13.78
N ILE A 27 13.45 8.85 -12.82
CA ILE A 27 13.87 8.37 -11.50
C ILE A 27 14.81 7.16 -11.65
N THR A 28 14.45 6.18 -12.48
CA THR A 28 15.27 4.99 -12.73
C THR A 28 16.59 5.35 -13.39
N ARG A 29 16.58 6.22 -14.42
CA ARG A 29 17.79 6.70 -15.09
C ARG A 29 18.76 7.34 -14.11
N LEU A 30 18.27 8.26 -13.28
CA LEU A 30 19.09 8.92 -12.24
C LEU A 30 19.59 7.93 -11.17
N SER A 31 18.83 6.86 -10.91
CA SER A 31 19.25 5.78 -10.00
C SER A 31 20.46 5.02 -10.55
N PHE A 32 20.49 4.75 -11.86
CA PHE A 32 21.59 4.04 -12.51
C PHE A 32 22.82 4.91 -12.76
N THR A 33 22.64 6.16 -13.19
CA THR A 33 23.79 7.05 -13.48
C THR A 33 24.41 7.64 -12.22
N GLY A 34 23.68 7.69 -11.10
CA GLY A 34 24.13 8.31 -9.85
C GLY A 34 24.22 9.84 -9.91
N GLU A 35 23.81 10.45 -11.03
CA GLU A 35 23.80 11.88 -11.25
C GLU A 35 22.66 12.55 -10.45
N LYS A 36 22.89 13.78 -9.98
CA LYS A 36 21.85 14.65 -9.39
C LYS A 36 20.96 13.94 -8.34
N LYS A 37 21.59 13.31 -7.34
CA LYS A 37 20.91 12.57 -6.26
C LYS A 37 19.81 13.38 -5.55
N GLU A 38 20.02 14.68 -5.36
CA GLU A 38 19.03 15.56 -4.75
C GLU A 38 17.75 15.67 -5.60
N LEU A 39 17.91 15.88 -6.92
CA LEU A 39 16.80 15.91 -7.87
C LEU A 39 16.06 14.56 -7.90
N GLN A 40 16.80 13.45 -7.89
CA GLN A 40 16.20 12.11 -7.83
C GLN A 40 15.33 11.94 -6.57
N SER A 41 15.81 12.40 -5.41
CA SER A 41 15.06 12.37 -4.15
C SER A 41 13.80 13.24 -4.21
N GLU A 42 13.90 14.44 -4.77
CA GLU A 42 12.76 15.34 -4.97
C GLU A 42 11.71 14.71 -5.91
N LEU A 43 12.14 14.15 -7.04
CA LEU A 43 11.25 13.45 -7.98
C LEU A 43 10.56 12.25 -7.35
N ARG A 44 11.28 11.44 -6.56
CA ARG A 44 10.68 10.31 -5.82
C ARG A 44 9.62 10.77 -4.82
N LYS A 45 9.85 11.90 -4.13
CA LYS A 45 8.86 12.48 -3.21
C LYS A 45 7.61 12.96 -3.93
N LEU A 46 7.76 13.69 -5.04
CA LEU A 46 6.62 14.15 -5.85
C LEU A 46 5.83 12.98 -6.44
N TYR A 47 6.54 11.97 -6.95
CA TYR A 47 5.94 10.77 -7.52
C TYR A 47 5.14 9.95 -6.50
N HIS A 48 5.49 10.01 -5.22
CA HIS A 48 4.87 9.17 -4.19
C HIS A 48 3.35 9.44 -4.10
N TYR A 49 2.93 10.70 -3.97
CA TYR A 49 1.51 11.03 -3.95
C TYR A 49 0.92 11.09 -5.37
N ASP A 50 1.52 11.88 -6.26
CA ASP A 50 0.91 12.20 -7.56
C ASP A 50 0.93 11.02 -8.55
N GLY A 51 1.78 10.01 -8.32
CA GLY A 51 1.88 8.82 -9.14
C GLY A 51 1.46 7.54 -8.41
N SER A 52 2.09 7.24 -7.28
CA SER A 52 1.80 5.99 -6.55
C SER A 52 0.45 6.04 -5.87
N ASP A 53 0.22 6.94 -4.92
CA ASP A 53 -0.94 6.84 -4.01
C ASP A 53 -2.27 7.15 -4.70
N THR A 54 -2.25 7.96 -5.76
CA THR A 54 -3.43 8.26 -6.59
C THR A 54 -3.77 7.17 -7.61
N CYS A 55 -2.91 6.15 -7.78
CA CYS A 55 -3.17 5.02 -8.67
C CYS A 55 -4.10 3.98 -8.02
N ALA A 56 -5.13 3.56 -8.77
CA ALA A 56 -6.07 2.52 -8.35
C ALA A 56 -5.56 1.07 -8.53
N ASN A 57 -4.41 0.87 -9.18
CA ASN A 57 -3.79 -0.45 -9.41
C ASN A 57 -4.63 -1.50 -10.16
N ASN A 58 -5.67 -1.08 -10.89
CA ASN A 58 -6.57 -1.99 -11.61
C ASN A 58 -6.12 -2.34 -13.04
N GLY A 59 -5.03 -1.74 -13.54
CA GLY A 59 -4.47 -2.04 -14.86
C GLY A 59 -5.29 -1.55 -16.06
N LEU A 60 -6.39 -0.81 -15.85
CA LEU A 60 -7.26 -0.34 -16.95
C LEU A 60 -6.56 0.59 -17.95
N CYS A 61 -5.40 1.15 -17.57
CA CYS A 61 -4.57 1.95 -18.47
C CYS A 61 -3.97 1.14 -19.63
N GLU A 62 -3.79 -0.18 -19.46
CA GLU A 62 -3.25 -1.07 -20.50
C GLU A 62 -4.15 -1.10 -21.73
N ILE A 63 -5.46 -1.16 -21.52
CA ILE A 63 -6.49 -1.25 -22.58
C ILE A 63 -6.39 -0.08 -23.57
N LYS A 64 -6.02 1.12 -23.08
CA LYS A 64 -5.88 2.32 -23.92
C LYS A 64 -4.46 2.53 -24.44
N CYS A 65 -3.50 1.72 -24.01
CA CYS A 65 -2.10 1.89 -24.35
C CYS A 65 -1.80 1.18 -25.67
N PRO A 66 -1.36 1.87 -26.74
CA PRO A 66 -1.14 1.26 -28.07
C PRO A 66 0.00 0.23 -28.10
N VAL A 67 0.76 0.13 -27.00
CA VAL A 67 1.91 -0.77 -26.84
C VAL A 67 1.76 -1.69 -25.62
N ASN A 68 0.54 -1.86 -25.09
CA ASN A 68 0.20 -2.79 -24.01
C ASN A 68 1.08 -2.65 -22.76
N ILE A 69 1.32 -1.41 -22.31
CA ILE A 69 2.02 -1.14 -21.05
C ILE A 69 1.00 -1.03 -19.91
N ASP A 70 1.13 -1.90 -18.91
CA ASP A 70 0.37 -1.83 -17.65
C ASP A 70 1.14 -1.09 -16.55
N THR A 71 0.79 0.19 -16.37
CA THR A 71 1.33 1.01 -15.27
C THR A 71 0.78 0.59 -13.90
N GLY A 72 -0.41 -0.02 -13.83
CA GLY A 72 -1.01 -0.51 -12.58
C GLY A 72 -0.20 -1.65 -11.96
N LYS A 73 0.26 -2.61 -12.79
CA LYS A 73 1.20 -3.66 -12.37
C LYS A 73 2.52 -3.08 -11.90
N MET A 74 3.05 -2.08 -12.62
CA MET A 74 4.26 -1.36 -12.20
C MET A 74 4.09 -0.76 -10.80
N ILE A 75 3.04 0.03 -10.55
CA ILE A 75 2.81 0.61 -9.20
C ILE A 75 2.65 -0.46 -8.13
N LYS A 76 2.00 -1.59 -8.44
CA LYS A 76 1.85 -2.71 -7.50
C LYS A 76 3.21 -3.26 -7.07
N GLN A 77 4.12 -3.43 -8.03
CA GLN A 77 5.49 -3.86 -7.74
C GLN A 77 6.25 -2.82 -6.91
N LEU A 78 6.14 -1.53 -7.22
CA LEU A 78 6.78 -0.47 -6.45
C LEU A 78 6.29 -0.40 -4.99
N ARG A 79 4.99 -0.59 -4.78
CA ARG A 79 4.43 -0.68 -3.42
C ARG A 79 4.96 -1.94 -2.71
N PHE A 80 5.00 -3.08 -3.39
CA PHE A 80 5.56 -4.30 -2.80
C PHE A 80 7.02 -4.14 -2.37
N GLU A 81 7.87 -3.53 -3.22
CA GLU A 81 9.28 -3.26 -2.90
C GLU A 81 9.42 -2.35 -1.67
N LYS A 82 8.50 -1.40 -1.47
CA LYS A 82 8.49 -0.50 -0.30
C LYS A 82 8.16 -1.24 1.02
N HIS A 83 7.36 -2.30 0.96
CA HIS A 83 6.89 -3.07 2.12
C HIS A 83 7.67 -4.36 2.39
N PHE A 84 8.72 -4.65 1.61
CA PHE A 84 9.37 -5.96 1.51
C PHE A 84 10.07 -6.48 2.79
N SER A 85 10.38 -5.65 3.78
CA SER A 85 11.35 -6.02 4.83
C SER A 85 10.80 -6.82 6.02
N LEU A 86 9.49 -6.79 6.33
CA LEU A 86 8.92 -7.53 7.46
C LEU A 86 7.57 -8.20 7.17
N GLU A 87 6.79 -7.69 6.21
CA GLU A 87 5.44 -8.20 5.93
C GLU A 87 5.46 -9.56 5.20
N ASN A 88 6.49 -9.84 4.40
CA ASN A 88 6.52 -11.05 3.59
C ASN A 88 6.58 -12.34 4.43
N THR A 89 7.33 -12.39 5.52
CA THR A 89 7.42 -13.62 6.33
C THR A 89 6.08 -13.99 6.94
N ILE A 90 5.33 -12.98 7.40
CA ILE A 90 3.99 -13.16 7.96
C ILE A 90 3.03 -13.55 6.84
N THR A 91 3.03 -12.83 5.72
CA THR A 91 2.19 -13.13 4.55
C THR A 91 2.45 -14.54 4.01
N TYR A 92 3.71 -14.94 3.82
CA TYR A 92 4.08 -16.29 3.41
C TYR A 92 3.63 -17.35 4.42
N TRP A 93 3.68 -17.06 5.71
CA TRP A 93 3.17 -17.96 6.74
C TRP A 93 1.64 -18.11 6.64
N PHE A 94 0.90 -17.01 6.47
CA PHE A 94 -0.55 -17.03 6.27
C PHE A 94 -0.96 -17.74 4.99
N GLU A 95 -0.23 -17.55 3.88
CA GLU A 95 -0.48 -18.23 2.61
C GLU A 95 -0.28 -19.74 2.73
N ARG A 96 0.82 -20.18 3.36
CA ARG A 96 1.12 -21.61 3.56
C ARG A 96 0.22 -22.28 4.58
N ASN A 97 -0.26 -21.51 5.56
CA ASN A 97 -1.05 -22.02 6.69
C ASN A 97 -2.47 -21.45 6.69
N PHE A 98 -3.04 -21.14 5.51
CA PHE A 98 -4.37 -20.54 5.42
C PHE A 98 -5.45 -21.40 6.09
N GLU A 99 -5.32 -22.73 6.00
CA GLU A 99 -6.21 -23.66 6.71
C GLU A 99 -6.10 -23.51 8.23
N LEU A 100 -4.89 -23.37 8.77
CA LEU A 100 -4.67 -23.16 10.20
C LEU A 100 -5.13 -21.76 10.62
N ALA A 101 -4.81 -20.74 9.84
CA ALA A 101 -5.24 -19.36 10.07
C ALA A 101 -6.77 -19.24 10.08
N SER A 102 -7.45 -19.85 9.12
CA SER A 102 -8.92 -19.87 9.06
C SER A 102 -9.53 -20.70 10.20
N LYS A 103 -8.92 -21.83 10.60
CA LYS A 103 -9.34 -22.58 11.78
C LYS A 103 -9.21 -21.77 13.07
N LEU A 104 -8.14 -20.99 13.22
CA LEU A 104 -7.92 -20.12 14.38
C LEU A 104 -8.79 -18.86 14.37
N ALA A 105 -9.23 -18.40 13.19
CA ALA A 105 -10.15 -17.27 13.05
C ALA A 105 -11.62 -17.64 13.37
N ARG A 106 -12.02 -18.92 13.20
CA ARG A 106 -13.39 -19.41 13.45
C ARG A 106 -13.90 -19.19 14.89
N PRO A 107 -13.13 -19.46 15.95
CA PRO A 107 -13.54 -19.15 17.33
C PRO A 107 -13.88 -17.67 17.53
N GLY A 108 -13.12 -16.77 16.88
CA GLY A 108 -13.36 -15.33 16.93
C GLY A 108 -14.67 -14.92 16.25
N ALA A 109 -15.01 -15.55 15.12
CA ALA A 109 -16.30 -15.35 14.47
C ALA A 109 -17.48 -15.88 15.32
N ALA A 110 -17.25 -16.96 16.08
CA ALA A 110 -18.20 -17.49 17.04
C ALA A 110 -18.36 -16.64 18.31
N LEU A 111 -17.48 -15.66 18.58
CA LEU A 111 -17.66 -14.72 19.70
C LEU A 111 -18.90 -13.85 19.55
N ASN A 112 -19.36 -13.57 18.31
CA ASN A 112 -20.66 -12.91 18.08
C ASN A 112 -21.86 -13.80 18.48
N LEU A 113 -21.68 -15.13 18.45
CA LEU A 113 -22.66 -16.07 19.00
C LEU A 113 -22.50 -16.24 20.51
N SER A 114 -21.25 -16.09 20.99
CA SER A 114 -20.88 -16.21 22.41
C SER A 114 -21.34 -15.03 23.23
N SER A 115 -21.46 -13.81 22.70
CA SER A 115 -22.02 -12.67 23.43
C SER A 115 -23.45 -12.90 23.94
N LYS A 116 -24.21 -13.78 23.27
CA LYS A 116 -25.54 -14.24 23.71
C LYS A 116 -25.50 -15.34 24.78
N LEU A 117 -24.39 -16.05 24.97
CA LEU A 117 -24.26 -17.20 25.87
C LEU A 117 -23.29 -16.97 27.06
N LEU A 118 -22.23 -16.18 26.88
CA LEU A 118 -21.17 -15.90 27.86
C LEU A 118 -21.38 -14.59 28.66
N GLY A 119 -22.38 -13.78 28.28
CA GLY A 119 -22.67 -12.51 28.95
C GLY A 119 -21.71 -11.37 28.58
N SER A 120 -22.20 -10.14 28.65
CA SER A 120 -21.45 -8.91 28.32
C SER A 120 -20.20 -8.69 29.18
N ASP A 121 -20.20 -9.21 30.41
CA ASP A 121 -19.14 -8.96 31.39
C ASP A 121 -17.82 -9.65 31.03
N ALA A 122 -17.88 -10.86 30.45
CA ALA A 122 -16.70 -11.57 29.97
C ALA A 122 -16.01 -10.83 28.80
N LEU A 123 -16.82 -10.26 27.90
CA LEU A 123 -16.33 -9.48 26.75
C LEU A 123 -15.72 -8.15 27.20
N VAL A 124 -16.32 -7.49 28.19
CA VAL A 124 -15.79 -6.25 28.78
C VAL A 124 -14.50 -6.52 29.58
N GLY A 125 -14.38 -7.68 30.23
CA GLY A 125 -13.14 -8.10 30.88
C GLY A 125 -12.03 -8.35 29.87
N LEU A 126 -12.34 -9.07 28.78
CA LEU A 126 -11.40 -9.36 27.71
C LEU A 126 -10.93 -8.09 26.98
N SER A 127 -11.85 -7.16 26.67
CA SER A 127 -11.48 -5.88 26.04
C SER A 127 -10.58 -5.04 26.94
N ARG A 128 -10.83 -5.03 28.26
CA ARG A 128 -9.92 -4.39 29.23
C ARG A 128 -8.53 -5.02 29.24
N MET A 129 -8.44 -6.34 29.14
CA MET A 129 -7.14 -7.05 29.10
C MET A 129 -6.39 -6.78 27.80
N ILE A 130 -7.06 -6.84 26.66
CA ILE A 130 -6.47 -6.54 25.35
C ILE A 130 -6.02 -5.09 25.29
N ARG A 131 -6.84 -4.15 25.76
CA ARG A 131 -6.50 -2.73 25.83
C ARG A 131 -5.27 -2.49 26.71
N LYS A 132 -5.20 -3.15 27.88
CA LYS A 132 -4.06 -3.06 28.81
C LYS A 132 -2.78 -3.66 28.22
N ALA A 133 -2.89 -4.82 27.56
CA ALA A 133 -1.76 -5.49 26.90
C ALA A 133 -1.26 -4.72 25.67
N SER A 134 -2.17 -4.07 24.94
CA SER A 134 -1.87 -3.26 23.75
C SER A 134 -1.41 -1.83 24.08
N GLY A 135 -1.17 -1.50 25.35
CA GLY A 135 -0.74 -0.15 25.74
C GLY A 135 -1.76 0.94 25.37
N ASN A 136 -3.06 0.65 25.53
CA ASN A 136 -4.18 1.55 25.18
C ASN A 136 -4.32 1.91 23.68
N GLN A 137 -3.69 1.17 22.76
CA GLN A 137 -3.83 1.43 21.33
C GLN A 137 -5.13 0.90 20.72
N ILE A 138 -5.77 -0.08 21.36
CA ILE A 138 -7.03 -0.67 20.93
C ILE A 138 -8.14 -0.14 21.86
N PRO A 139 -9.21 0.50 21.33
CA PRO A 139 -10.31 1.05 22.14
C PRO A 139 -11.10 -0.02 22.91
#